data_AF-A0A661DSN8-F1
#
_entry.id   AF-A0A661DSN8-F1
#
_cell.length_a   1.000
_cell.length_b   1.000
_cell.length_c   1.000
_cell.angle_alpha   90.00
_cell.angle_beta   90.00
_cell.angle_gamma   90.00
#
_symmetry.space_group_name_H-M   'P 1'
#
loop_
_entity.id
_entity.type
_entity.pdbx_description
1 polymer ?
#
loop_
_entity_poly.entity_id
_entity_poly.type
_entity_poly.pdbx_seq_one_letter_code
_entity_poly.pdbx_strand_id
1 'polypeptide(L)' 'MMRVFIGLGSNLADPIEQVLTAVKALQLLPDTNVIKSSSLYASPPMGPQDQPDYTNAVVA' A
#
# COMPACT_ATOMS: atom_id res chain seq x y z
N MET A 1 -18.69 10.25 9.81
CA MET A 1 -17.37 9.80 9.31
C MET A 1 -17.43 8.29 9.14
N MET A 2 -17.04 7.76 7.98
CA MET A 2 -17.06 6.32 7.69
C MET A 2 -15.63 5.79 7.76
N ARG A 3 -15.45 4.62 8.39
CA ARG A 3 -14.15 3.94 8.46
C ARG A 3 -13.96 3.10 7.19
N VAL A 4 -12.86 3.32 6.48
CA VAL A 4 -12.47 2.59 5.27
C VAL A 4 -11.12 1.93 5.50
N PHE A 5 -10.86 0.82 4.81
CA PHE A 5 -9.55 0.17 4.77
C PHE A 5 -9.15 -0.01 3.31
N ILE A 6 -7.92 0.37 2.98
CA ILE A 6 -7.35 0.32 1.64
C ILE A 6 -6.13 -0.59 1.65
N GLY A 7 -6.12 -1.60 0.78
CA GLY A 7 -4.93 -2.40 0.50
C GLY A 7 -4.05 -1.71 -0.54
N LEU A 8 -2.76 -1.60 -0.25
CA LEU A 8 -1.73 -1.10 -1.17
C LEU A 8 -0.75 -2.24 -1.48
N GLY A 9 -0.32 -2.33 -2.74
CA GLY A 9 0.64 -3.33 -3.19
C GLY A 9 1.45 -2.84 -4.38
N SER A 10 2.76 -3.08 -4.38
CA SER A 10 3.65 -2.84 -5.51
C SER A 10 4.75 -3.91 -5.57
N ASN A 11 5.14 -4.33 -6.76
CA ASN A 11 6.22 -5.30 -6.99
C ASN A 11 7.20 -4.91 -8.12
N LEU A 12 7.12 -3.68 -8.64
CA LEU A 12 7.97 -3.20 -9.72
C LEU A 12 8.71 -1.93 -9.33
N ALA A 13 9.88 -1.70 -9.94
CA ALA A 13 10.77 -0.57 -9.66
C ALA A 13 11.16 -0.50 -8.17
N ASP A 14 10.81 0.58 -7.47
CA ASP A 14 10.96 0.71 -6.02
C ASP A 14 9.61 0.52 -5.31
N PRO A 15 9.24 -0.72 -4.94
CA PRO A 15 7.92 -1.02 -4.39
C PRO A 15 7.71 -0.43 -2.99
N ILE A 16 8.78 -0.25 -2.21
CA ILE A 16 8.71 0.39 -0.90
C ILE A 16 8.40 1.87 -1.07
N GLU A 17 9.16 2.58 -1.92
CA GLU A 17 8.94 3.99 -2.19
C GLU A 17 7.54 4.26 -2.76
N GLN A 18 7.07 3.39 -3.66
CA GLN A 18 5.73 3.52 -4.24
C GLN A 18 4.63 3.39 -3.19
N VAL A 19 4.70 2.38 -2.30
CA VAL A 19 3.71 2.23 -1.22
C VAL A 19 3.75 3.43 -0.27
N LEU A 20 4.93 3.90 0.13
CA LEU A 20 5.06 5.09 0.98
C LEU A 20 4.53 6.36 0.31
N THR A 21 4.74 6.51 -1.00
CA THR A 21 4.22 7.63 -1.79
C THR A 21 2.70 7.57 -1.91
N ALA A 22 2.12 6.38 -2.10
CA ALA A 22 0.68 6.19 -2.12
C ALA A 22 0.04 6.57 -0.77
N VAL A 23 0.65 6.20 0.36
CA VAL A 23 0.19 6.63 1.70
C VAL A 23 0.19 8.16 1.82
N LYS A 24 1.27 8.84 1.36
CA LYS A 24 1.33 10.31 1.35
C LYS A 24 0.25 10.92 0.46
N ALA A 25 -0.02 10.33 -0.71
CA ALA A 25 -1.07 10.80 -1.60
C ALA A 25 -2.48 10.66 -0.96
N LEU A 26 -2.74 9.56 -0.25
CA LEU A 26 -3.98 9.37 0.51
C LEU A 26 -4.16 10.41 1.62
N GLN A 27 -3.08 10.83 2.28
CA GLN A 27 -3.10 11.91 3.28
C GLN A 27 -3.47 13.28 2.71
N LEU A 28 -3.30 13.48 1.40
CA LEU A 28 -3.60 14.74 0.72
C LEU A 28 -5.02 14.79 0.13
N LEU A 29 -5.80 13.70 0.23
CA LEU A 29 -7.16 13.69 -0.28
C LEU A 29 -8.08 14.60 0.55
N PRO A 30 -8.98 15.37 -0.10
CA PRO A 30 -9.97 16.15 0.62
C PRO A 30 -10.94 15.22 1.37
N ASP A 31 -11.51 15.72 2.47
CA ASP A 31 -12.49 15.02 3.31
C ASP A 31 -12.05 13.62 3.79
N THR A 32 -10.74 13.38 3.79
CA THR A 32 -10.12 12.10 4.14
C THR A 32 -9.11 12.33 5.25
N ASN A 33 -9.05 11.39 6.19
CA ASN A 33 -8.03 11.38 7.23
C ASN A 33 -7.42 9.99 7.34
N VAL A 34 -6.11 9.88 7.07
CA VAL A 34 -5.36 8.64 7.31
C VAL A 34 -5.07 8.55 8.80
N ILE A 35 -5.66 7.56 9.45
CA ILE A 35 -5.51 7.32 10.89
C ILE A 35 -4.30 6.44 11.15
N LYS A 36 -4.06 5.41 10.33
CA LYS A 36 -2.91 4.52 10.50
C LYS A 36 -2.54 3.78 9.20
N SER A 37 -1.24 3.54 9.02
CA SER A 37 -0.72 2.53 8.09
C SER A 37 -0.20 1.33 8.87
N SER A 38 -0.38 0.13 8.35
CA SER A 38 0.33 -1.06 8.83
C SER A 38 1.83 -0.96 8.55
N SER A 39 2.60 -1.90 9.08
CA SER A 39 3.93 -2.21 8.57
C SER A 39 3.87 -2.61 7.09
N LEU A 40 5.03 -2.52 6.43
CA LEU A 40 5.22 -3.08 5.09
C LEU A 40 5.49 -4.58 5.20
N TYR A 41 4.87 -5.37 4.33
CA TYR A 41 5.05 -6.82 4.27
C TYR A 41 5.50 -7.23 2.88
N ALA A 42 6.59 -7.99 2.79
CA ALA A 42 6.95 -8.71 1.57
C ALA A 42 6.11 -9.99 1.47
N SER A 43 5.52 -10.26 0.31
CA SER A 43 4.80 -11.51 0.06
C SER A 43 4.94 -11.96 -1.39
N PRO A 44 4.95 -13.28 -1.65
CA PRO A 44 5.00 -13.79 -3.02
C PRO A 44 3.79 -13.35 -3.83
N PRO A 45 3.92 -13.25 -5.16
CA PRO A 45 2.80 -12.97 -6.04
C PRO A 45 1.73 -14.05 -5.95
N MET A 46 0.47 -13.64 -5.98
CA MET A 46 -0.65 -14.56 -6.18
C MET A 46 -0.90 -14.70 -7.68
N GLY A 47 -0.54 -15.84 -8.28
CA GLY A 47 -0.59 -16.06 -9.72
C GLY A 47 0.76 -16.52 -10.29
N PRO A 48 1.19 -16.04 -11.47
CA PRO A 48 2.51 -16.36 -12.03
C PRO A 48 3.62 -16.02 -11.03
N GLN A 49 4.55 -16.96 -10.87
CA GLN A 49 5.64 -16.87 -9.89
C GLN A 49 6.93 -16.31 -10.49
N ASP A 50 6.96 -16.04 -11.80
CA ASP A 50 8.09 -15.48 -12.55
C ASP A 50 8.20 -13.95 -12.43
N GLN A 51 7.67 -13.39 -11.35
CA GLN A 51 7.67 -11.96 -11.05
C GLN A 51 8.16 -11.70 -9.61
N PRO A 52 8.64 -10.47 -9.30
CA PRO A 52 9.13 -10.15 -7.96
C PRO A 52 8.03 -10.23 -6.88
N ASP A 53 8.48 -10.38 -5.64
CA ASP A 53 7.62 -10.26 -4.46
C ASP A 53 6.98 -8.87 -4.37
N TYR A 54 5.76 -8.83 -3.83
CA TYR A 54 5.05 -7.59 -3.55
C TYR A 54 5.46 -7.03 -2.19
N THR A 55 5.62 -5.70 -2.13
CA THR A 55 5.49 -4.94 -0.89
C THR A 55 4.04 -4.54 -0.71
N ASN A 56 3.42 -5.00 0.38
CA ASN A 56 2.02 -4.77 0.71
C ASN A 56 1.85 -3.99 2.03
N ALA A 57 0.79 -3.20 2.11
CA ALA A 57 0.36 -2.51 3.33
C ALA A 57 -1.16 -2.30 3.36
N VAL A 58 -1.70 -2.02 4.55
CA VAL A 58 -3.10 -1.61 4.75
C VAL A 58 -3.14 -0.23 5.39
N VAL A 59 -3.97 0.65 4.83
CA VAL A 59 -4.22 2.02 5.34
C VAL A 59 -5.65 2.13 5.82
N ALA A 60 -5.86 2.81 6.95
CA ALA A 60 -7.16 3.03 7.56
C ALA A 60 -7.42 4.50 7.88
#